data_AF-A0A8S2VIJ8-F1
#
_entry.id   AF-A0A8S2VIJ8-F1
#
_cell.length_a   1.000
_cell.length_b   1.000
_cell.length_c   1.000
_cell.angle_alpha   90.00
_cell.angle_beta   90.00
_cell.angle_gamma   90.00
#
_symmetry.space_group_name_H-M   'P 1'
#
loop_
_entity.id
_entity.type
_entity.pdbx_description
1 polymer ?
#
loop_
_entity_poly.entity_id
_entity_poly.type
_entity_poly.pdbx_seq_one_letter_code
_entity_poly.pdbx_strand_id
1 'polypeptide(L)' 'LVIDYFQSIERLKETMRVILIGAGISNALISSLLRRQYGADLKLAVFDKSKNIGGRMTTSYDSDENPHCFLDIGAQ' A
#
# COMPACT_ATOMS: atom_id res chain seq x y z
N LEU A 1 -21.88 1.71 -30.89
CA LEU A 1 -21.01 2.74 -31.50
C LEU A 1 -21.08 4.10 -30.79
N VAL A 2 -22.23 4.81 -30.78
CA VAL A 2 -22.34 6.12 -30.10
C VAL A 2 -22.31 6.00 -28.57
N ILE A 3 -22.93 4.95 -28.02
CA ILE A 3 -22.89 4.64 -26.57
C ILE A 3 -21.46 4.24 -26.15
N ASP A 4 -20.78 3.42 -26.95
CA ASP A 4 -19.39 3.01 -26.70
C ASP A 4 -18.42 4.20 -26.76
N TYR A 5 -18.68 5.17 -27.66
CA TYR A 5 -17.90 6.40 -27.77
C TYR A 5 -18.10 7.30 -26.55
N PHE A 6 -19.34 7.43 -26.04
CA PHE A 6 -19.64 8.19 -24.81
C PHE A 6 -18.98 7.55 -23.58
N GLN A 7 -19.01 6.22 -23.48
CA GLN A 7 -18.26 5.44 -22.49
C GLN A 7 -16.73 5.52 -22.66
N SER A 8 -16.23 5.90 -23.83
CA SER A 8 -14.80 6.12 -24.07
C SER A 8 -14.35 7.53 -23.67
N ILE A 9 -15.26 8.52 -23.75
CA ILE A 9 -15.01 9.93 -23.37
C ILE A 9 -15.14 10.17 -21.86
N GLU A 10 -16.05 9.51 -21.14
CA GLU A 10 -16.01 9.50 -19.66
C GLU A 10 -14.75 8.79 -19.12
N ARG A 11 -14.08 8.02 -19.97
CA ARG A 11 -12.82 7.34 -19.71
C ARG A 11 -11.58 8.16 -20.04
N LEU A 12 -11.72 9.46 -20.27
CA LEU A 12 -10.68 10.44 -19.92
C LEU A 12 -10.54 10.44 -18.38
N LYS A 13 -10.15 9.27 -17.85
CA LYS A 13 -10.11 8.91 -16.44
C LYS A 13 -9.09 9.82 -15.78
N GLU A 14 -9.57 10.73 -14.95
CA GLU A 14 -8.68 11.47 -14.07
C GLU A 14 -7.92 10.47 -13.21
N THR A 15 -6.59 10.51 -13.29
CA THR A 15 -5.75 9.69 -12.42
C THR A 15 -5.96 10.12 -10.98
N MET A 16 -6.48 9.24 -10.14
CA MET A 16 -6.67 9.49 -8.72
C MET A 16 -5.31 9.47 -8.03
N ARG A 17 -4.93 10.59 -7.40
CA ARG A 17 -3.67 10.74 -6.66
C ARG A 17 -3.93 10.66 -5.17
N VAL A 18 -3.31 9.69 -4.50
CA VAL A 18 -3.46 9.47 -3.05
C VAL A 18 -2.09 9.46 -2.39
N ILE A 19 -1.98 10.18 -1.29
CA ILE A 19 -0.83 10.12 -0.39
C ILE A 19 -1.28 9.46 0.90
N LEU A 20 -0.60 8.39 1.29
CA LEU A 20 -0.77 7.75 2.60
C LEU A 20 0.39 8.13 3.51
N ILE A 21 0.08 8.60 4.71
CA ILE A 21 1.08 8.92 5.73
C ILE A 21 1.12 7.77 6.74
N GLY A 22 2.29 7.14 6.85
CA GLY A 22 2.55 5.90 7.57
C GLY A 22 2.43 4.66 6.67
N ALA A 23 3.36 3.73 6.82
CA ALA A 23 3.46 2.42 6.17
C ALA A 23 3.13 1.29 7.16
N GLY A 24 2.22 1.54 8.09
CA GLY A 24 1.65 0.52 8.99
C GLY A 24 0.62 -0.38 8.29
N ILE A 25 0.19 -1.45 8.99
CA ILE A 25 -0.73 -2.45 8.44
C ILE A 25 -2.05 -1.87 7.90
N SER A 26 -2.59 -0.81 8.52
CA SER A 26 -3.81 -0.16 8.05
C SER A 26 -3.64 0.45 6.66
N ASN A 27 -2.56 1.20 6.44
CA ASN A 27 -2.28 1.81 5.14
C ASN A 27 -1.80 0.79 4.12
N ALA A 28 -1.15 -0.30 4.55
CA ALA A 28 -0.88 -1.44 3.68
C ALA A 28 -2.19 -2.03 3.13
N LEU A 29 -3.17 -2.29 4.01
CA LEU A 29 -4.49 -2.80 3.61
C LEU A 29 -5.24 -1.80 2.73
N ILE A 30 -5.33 -0.53 3.14
CA ILE A 30 -6.01 0.52 2.37
C ILE A 30 -5.37 0.64 0.98
N SER A 31 -4.04 0.68 0.88
CA SER A 31 -3.34 0.77 -0.41
C SER A 31 -3.63 -0.44 -1.31
N SER A 32 -3.72 -1.64 -0.73
CA SER A 32 -4.08 -2.86 -1.45
C SER A 32 -5.51 -2.79 -1.99
N LEU A 33 -6.47 -2.36 -1.15
CA LEU A 33 -7.87 -2.21 -1.56
C LEU A 33 -8.04 -1.11 -2.62
N LEU A 34 -7.37 0.03 -2.47
CA LEU A 34 -7.38 1.11 -3.46
C LEU A 34 -6.78 0.63 -4.79
N ARG A 35 -5.66 -0.09 -4.77
CA ARG A 35 -5.08 -0.66 -6.00
C ARG A 35 -6.02 -1.65 -6.67
N ARG A 36 -6.73 -2.48 -5.89
CA ARG A 36 -7.72 -3.42 -6.42
C ARG A 36 -8.92 -2.71 -7.05
N GLN A 37 -9.38 -1.61 -6.46
CA GLN A 37 -10.56 -0.89 -6.93
C GLN A 37 -10.27 0.02 -8.14
N TYR A 38 -9.13 0.71 -8.13
CA TYR A 38 -8.83 1.78 -9.10
C TYR A 38 -7.73 1.39 -10.12
N GLY A 39 -6.99 0.30 -9.89
CA GLY A 39 -6.05 -0.26 -10.86
C GLY A 39 -5.04 0.75 -11.39
N ALA A 40 -4.96 0.86 -12.73
CA ALA A 40 -4.02 1.73 -13.43
C ALA A 40 -4.29 3.23 -13.23
N ASP A 41 -5.50 3.60 -12.77
CA ASP A 41 -5.88 5.00 -12.60
C ASP A 41 -5.40 5.58 -11.26
N LEU A 42 -4.87 4.73 -10.37
CA LEU A 42 -4.37 5.12 -9.08
C LEU A 42 -2.87 5.43 -9.11
N LYS A 43 -2.53 6.67 -8.77
CA LYS A 43 -1.17 7.07 -8.39
C LYS A 43 -1.10 7.18 -6.87
N LEU A 44 -0.40 6.24 -6.24
CA LEU A 44 -0.31 6.16 -4.78
C LEU A 44 1.14 6.37 -4.31
N ALA A 45 1.33 7.29 -3.38
CA ALA A 45 2.59 7.49 -2.66
C ALA A 45 2.39 7.19 -1.18
N VAL A 46 3.39 6.57 -0.55
CA VAL A 46 3.40 6.30 0.90
C VAL A 46 4.62 6.98 1.49
N PHE A 47 4.41 7.78 2.53
CA PHE A 47 5.49 8.39 3.31
C PHE A 47 5.45 7.84 4.73
N ASP A 48 6.53 7.22 5.17
CA ASP A 48 6.72 6.84 6.56
C ASP A 48 7.92 7.59 7.13
N LYS A 49 7.85 7.95 8.42
CA LYS A 49 8.95 8.60 9.14
C LYS A 49 10.08 7.60 9.43
N SER A 50 9.72 6.36 9.68
CA SER A 50 10.64 5.30 10.07
C SER A 50 11.36 4.72 8.86
N LYS A 51 12.49 4.06 9.13
CA LYS A 51 13.28 3.35 8.11
C LYS A 51 12.67 2.00 7.75
N ASN A 52 11.73 1.52 8.55
CA ASN A 52 11.10 0.21 8.42
C ASN A 52 9.62 0.38 8.04
N ILE A 53 8.99 -0.70 7.58
CA ILE A 53 7.55 -0.75 7.29
C ILE A 53 6.85 -1.62 8.33
N GLY A 54 5.51 -1.61 8.35
CA GLY A 54 4.69 -2.41 9.26
C GLY A 54 4.25 -1.65 10.52
N GLY A 55 4.93 -0.54 10.86
CA GLY A 55 4.59 0.28 12.01
C GLY A 55 4.74 -0.51 13.31
N ARG A 56 3.65 -0.74 14.05
CA ARG A 56 3.66 -1.55 15.27
C ARG A 56 3.70 -3.07 15.03
N MET A 57 3.64 -3.52 13.79
CA MET A 57 3.85 -4.94 13.43
C MET A 57 5.31 -5.08 13.01
N THR A 58 6.19 -5.37 13.97
CA THR A 58 7.63 -5.52 13.77
C THR A 58 8.11 -6.82 14.39
N THR A 59 8.89 -7.57 13.62
CA THR A 59 9.59 -8.78 14.06
C THR A 59 11.08 -8.47 14.07
N SER A 60 11.72 -8.64 15.21
CA SER A 60 13.17 -8.60 15.32
C SER A 60 13.71 -9.99 15.00
N TYR A 61 14.84 -10.07 14.30
CA TYR A 61 15.52 -11.34 14.04
C TYR A 61 17.01 -11.16 14.26
N ASP A 62 17.69 -12.24 14.64
CA ASP A 62 19.14 -12.29 14.69
C ASP A 62 19.68 -12.49 13.27
N SER A 63 20.42 -11.51 12.76
CA SER A 63 20.99 -11.56 11.40
C SER A 63 22.29 -12.36 11.31
N ASP A 64 22.97 -12.60 12.44
CA ASP A 64 24.37 -13.01 12.43
C ASP A 64 24.55 -14.46 12.91
N GLU A 65 23.66 -14.99 13.75
CA GLU A 65 23.83 -16.34 14.32
C GLU A 65 22.78 -17.38 13.91
N ASN A 66 21.49 -17.02 13.85
CA ASN A 66 20.43 -17.99 13.57
C ASN A 66 19.17 -17.37 12.94
N PRO A 67 18.86 -17.66 11.66
CA PRO A 67 17.69 -17.11 10.97
C PRO A 67 16.35 -17.62 11.51
N HIS A 68 16.35 -18.62 12.39
CA HIS A 68 15.15 -19.09 13.09
C HIS A 68 14.95 -18.40 14.45
N CYS A 69 15.88 -17.55 14.89
CA CYS A 69 15.72 -16.74 16.08
C CYS A 69 15.04 -15.42 15.71
N PHE A 70 13.72 -15.37 15.89
CA PHE A 70 12.93 -14.17 15.70
C PHE A 70 11.96 -13.95 16.85
N LEU A 71 11.65 -12.68 17.11
CA LEU A 71 10.75 -12.24 18.17
C LEU A 71 9.85 -11.13 17.64
N ASP A 72 8.54 -11.32 17.75
CA ASP A 72 7.58 -10.27 17.51
C ASP A 72 7.61 -9.29 18.69
N ILE A 73 8.10 -8.08 18.42
CA ILE A 73 8.22 -7.00 19.43
C ILE A 73 6.99 -6.09 19.43
N GLY A 74 5.95 -6.47 18.70
CA GLY A 74 4.77 -5.67 18.41
C GLY A 74 3.48 -6.45 18.62
N ALA A 75 2.72 -6.65 17.54
CA ALA A 75 1.53 -7.50 17.55
C ALA A 75 1.91 -8.98 17.78
N GLN A 76 1.13 -9.69 18.59
CA GLN A 76 1.26 -11.12 18.90
C GLN A 76 -0.13 -11.77 18.91
#